data_AF-A0A4R2GD80-F1
#
_entry.id   AF-A0A4R2GD80-F1
#
_cell.length_a   1.000
_cell.length_b   1.000
_cell.length_c   1.000
_cell.angle_alpha   90.00
_cell.angle_beta   90.00
_cell.angle_gamma   90.00
#
_symmetry.space_group_name_H-M   'P 1'
#
loop_
_entity.id
_entity.type
_entity.pdbx_description
1 polymer ?
#
loop_
_entity_poly.entity_id
_entity_poly.type
_entity_poly.pdbx_seq_one_letter_code
_entity_poly.pdbx_strand_id
1 'polypeptide(L)'
;MLNCMAVLVFMSVSIVSSGQKTRTFHRGQMIENYHVLPSDTSIKHGTYRLHYKTHLIESGQYHKGKKVGVWIYFNLGNAFEFQYNYDLDSIVRIAGHERQSVLRFESPCLFLGSPLVPYVFLLNKVGYPLDAFEEGISGKVDLYLVISPDGEIVHRYVGSSDHRFLTSAVLKASREFPDEWRWIPERRQNRKVESTYKITIFFDLH
;
A
#
# COMPACT_ATOMS: atom_id res chain seq x y z
N MET A 1 22.84 52.21 -2.64
CA MET A 1 22.46 51.42 -1.45
C MET A 1 22.04 50.05 -1.93
N LEU A 2 22.86 49.03 -1.67
CA LEU A 2 22.71 47.66 -2.19
C LEU A 2 22.10 46.79 -1.08
N ASN A 3 20.88 46.29 -1.28
CA ASN A 3 20.21 45.42 -0.31
C ASN A 3 20.76 43.99 -0.42
N CYS A 4 21.51 43.54 0.60
CA CYS A 4 21.89 42.14 0.77
C CYS A 4 20.69 41.32 1.25
N MET A 5 20.14 40.50 0.36
CA MET A 5 19.17 39.45 0.69
C MET A 5 19.91 38.30 1.39
N ALA A 6 19.68 38.11 2.70
CA ALA A 6 20.16 36.94 3.41
C ALA A 6 19.28 35.72 3.06
N VAL A 7 19.82 34.80 2.26
CA VAL A 7 19.20 33.49 2.01
C VAL A 7 19.58 32.57 3.17
N LEU A 8 18.62 32.29 4.04
CA LEU A 8 18.75 31.29 5.10
C LEU A 8 18.67 29.89 4.49
N VAL A 9 19.84 29.26 4.30
CA VAL A 9 19.97 27.85 3.92
C VAL A 9 19.73 27.01 5.17
N PHE A 10 18.56 26.37 5.28
CA PHE A 10 18.34 25.30 6.25
C PHE A 10 19.11 24.06 5.80
N MET A 11 20.36 23.90 6.27
CA MET A 11 21.02 22.60 6.26
C MET A 11 20.33 21.71 7.29
N SER A 12 19.52 20.75 6.84
CA SER A 12 19.08 19.64 7.68
C SER A 12 20.29 18.73 7.94
N VAL A 13 20.94 18.92 9.09
CA VAL A 13 21.94 17.98 9.58
C VAL A 13 21.21 16.67 9.90
N SER A 14 21.34 15.70 9.00
CA SER A 14 20.92 14.34 9.28
C SER A 14 21.98 13.72 10.19
N ILE A 15 21.74 13.75 11.51
CA ILE A 15 22.56 13.01 12.47
C ILE A 15 22.31 11.52 12.18
N VAL A 16 23.13 10.92 11.33
CA VAL A 16 23.17 9.47 11.18
C VAL A 16 23.87 8.95 12.43
N SER A 17 23.12 8.47 13.41
CA SER A 17 23.73 7.82 14.57
C SER A 17 24.41 6.53 14.09
N SER A 18 25.73 6.57 13.98
CA SER A 18 26.60 5.42 13.76
C SER A 18 26.33 4.40 14.88
N GLY A 19 25.55 3.35 14.60
CA GLY A 19 25.22 2.31 15.59
C GLY A 19 23.85 1.64 15.44
N GLN A 20 22.97 2.11 14.55
CA GLN A 20 21.65 1.51 14.40
C GLN A 20 21.74 0.18 13.62
N LYS A 21 21.42 -0.94 14.28
CA LYS A 21 21.41 -2.28 13.67
C LYS A 21 20.34 -2.35 12.57
N THR A 22 20.68 -2.99 11.45
CA THR A 22 19.76 -3.21 10.32
C THR A 22 19.46 -4.70 10.18
N ARG A 23 18.25 -5.03 9.73
CA ARG A 23 17.85 -6.39 9.33
C ARG A 23 17.27 -6.37 7.93
N THR A 24 17.45 -7.49 7.23
CA THR A 24 16.81 -7.79 5.96
C THR A 24 15.94 -9.03 6.14
N PHE A 25 14.70 -8.97 5.67
CA PHE A 25 13.76 -10.08 5.73
C PHE A 25 13.15 -10.33 4.35
N HIS A 26 13.11 -11.59 3.94
CA HIS A 26 12.59 -12.02 2.65
C HIS A 26 11.27 -12.77 2.83
N ARG A 27 10.22 -12.37 2.12
CA ARG A 27 8.93 -13.06 2.05
C ARG A 27 8.51 -13.21 0.60
N GLY A 28 8.84 -14.34 -0.01
CA GLY A 28 8.68 -14.53 -1.45
C GLY A 28 9.49 -13.48 -2.22
N GLN A 29 8.82 -12.69 -3.06
CA GLN A 29 9.45 -11.60 -3.82
C GLN A 29 9.50 -10.26 -3.06
N MET A 30 9.00 -10.21 -1.83
CA MET A 30 9.08 -9.03 -0.98
C MET A 30 10.37 -9.04 -0.17
N ILE A 31 11.07 -7.90 -0.14
CA ILE A 31 12.32 -7.70 0.59
C ILE A 31 12.16 -6.47 1.50
N GLU A 32 12.11 -6.72 2.80
CA GLU A 32 12.06 -5.69 3.83
C GLU A 32 13.48 -5.40 4.32
N ASN A 33 13.87 -4.12 4.35
CA ASN A 33 15.10 -3.63 4.96
C ASN A 33 14.73 -2.60 6.01
N TYR A 34 15.17 -2.81 7.25
CA TYR A 34 14.76 -1.94 8.35
C TYR A 34 15.77 -1.89 9.49
N HIS A 35 15.78 -0.73 10.16
CA HIS A 35 16.50 -0.58 11.41
C HIS A 35 15.70 -1.14 12.59
N VAL A 36 16.41 -1.58 13.62
CA VAL A 36 15.83 -2.15 14.84
C VAL A 36 16.30 -1.39 16.08
N LEU A 37 15.53 -1.49 17.15
CA LEU A 37 15.88 -0.89 18.43
C LEU A 37 17.13 -1.58 19.01
N PRO A 38 18.19 -0.84 19.40
CA PRO A 38 19.41 -1.47 19.91
C PRO A 38 19.21 -2.36 21.14
N SER A 39 18.28 -1.97 22.02
CA SER A 39 17.94 -2.71 23.24
C SER A 39 17.06 -3.94 23.00
N ASP A 40 16.32 -3.98 21.88
CA ASP A 40 15.50 -5.12 21.49
C ASP A 40 15.40 -5.20 19.96
N THR A 41 16.18 -6.12 19.39
CA THR A 41 16.28 -6.26 17.94
C THR A 41 15.06 -6.89 17.26
N SER A 42 14.04 -7.31 18.02
CA SER A 42 12.75 -7.72 17.48
C SER A 42 11.87 -6.51 17.08
N ILE A 43 12.17 -5.33 17.63
CA ILE A 43 11.36 -4.12 17.45
C ILE A 43 11.93 -3.26 16.32
N LYS A 44 11.12 -3.00 15.28
CA LYS A 44 11.46 -2.03 14.22
C LYS A 44 11.60 -0.62 14.79
N HIS A 45 12.70 0.07 14.51
CA HIS A 45 12.96 1.43 14.99
C HIS A 45 13.98 2.13 14.08
N GLY A 46 13.57 3.22 13.44
CA GLY A 46 14.33 3.92 12.41
C GLY A 46 13.79 3.65 11.00
N THR A 47 14.64 3.83 10.00
CA THR A 47 14.24 3.76 8.58
C THR A 47 13.72 2.37 8.21
N TYR A 48 12.69 2.34 7.38
CA TYR A 48 12.13 1.15 6.76
C TYR A 48 12.00 1.33 5.25
N ARG A 49 12.27 0.25 4.52
CA ARG A 49 12.07 0.14 3.08
C ARG A 49 11.53 -1.25 2.75
N LEU A 50 10.49 -1.32 1.94
CA LEU A 50 9.97 -2.55 1.35
C LEU A 50 10.15 -2.49 -0.15
N HIS A 51 10.73 -3.56 -0.70
CA HIS A 51 10.89 -3.73 -2.14
C HIS A 51 10.09 -4.94 -2.62
N TYR A 52 9.53 -4.83 -3.82
CA TYR A 52 9.07 -5.97 -4.59
C TYR A 52 10.09 -6.26 -5.69
N LYS A 53 10.74 -7.43 -5.64
CA LYS A 53 11.95 -7.73 -6.40
C LYS A 53 12.99 -6.62 -6.15
N THR A 54 13.29 -5.82 -7.17
CA THR A 54 14.24 -4.69 -7.11
C THR A 54 13.59 -3.33 -6.93
N HIS A 55 12.25 -3.24 -6.99
CA HIS A 55 11.51 -1.98 -7.02
C HIS A 55 11.13 -1.55 -5.59
N LEU A 56 11.44 -0.31 -5.20
CA LEU A 56 11.01 0.24 -3.92
C LEU A 56 9.53 0.53 -3.99
N ILE A 57 8.73 -0.07 -3.11
CA ILE A 57 7.27 0.08 -3.12
C ILE A 57 6.74 0.80 -1.87
N GLU A 58 7.52 0.84 -0.80
CA GLU A 58 7.14 1.55 0.43
C GLU A 58 8.39 1.96 1.23
N SER A 59 8.35 3.17 1.80
CA SER A 59 9.40 3.64 2.71
C SER A 59 8.87 4.62 3.76
N GLY A 60 9.52 4.64 4.92
CA GLY A 60 9.13 5.51 6.02
C GLY A 60 9.96 5.26 7.26
N GLN A 61 9.42 5.65 8.41
CA GLN A 61 10.10 5.56 9.70
C GLN A 61 9.25 4.79 10.71
N TYR A 62 9.91 3.92 11.47
CA TYR A 62 9.34 3.33 12.67
C TYR A 62 9.87 4.03 13.92
N HIS A 63 9.01 4.20 14.91
CA HIS A 63 9.40 4.50 16.27
C HIS A 63 8.86 3.43 17.21
N LYS A 64 9.74 2.57 17.73
CA LYS A 64 9.42 1.51 18.71
C LYS A 64 8.26 0.62 18.24
N GLY A 65 8.38 0.09 17.01
CA GLY A 65 7.42 -0.82 16.41
C GLY A 65 6.22 -0.15 15.73
N LYS A 66 6.05 1.17 15.86
CA LYS A 66 4.95 1.92 15.23
C LYS A 66 5.44 2.72 14.04
N LYS A 67 4.69 2.71 12.93
CA LYS A 67 4.93 3.63 11.81
C LYS A 67 4.63 5.07 12.28
N VAL A 68 5.54 5.99 11.99
CA VAL A 68 5.42 7.41 12.36
C VAL A 68 5.74 8.32 11.18
N GLY A 69 5.27 9.56 11.24
CA GLY A 69 5.52 10.56 10.22
C GLY A 69 4.96 10.21 8.85
N VAL A 70 5.59 10.77 7.82
CA VAL A 70 5.16 10.60 6.42
C VAL A 70 5.80 9.36 5.81
N TRP A 71 4.94 8.51 5.27
CA TRP A 71 5.29 7.31 4.51
C TRP A 71 4.99 7.52 3.04
N ILE A 72 5.83 6.95 2.19
CA ILE A 72 5.78 7.10 0.74
C ILE A 72 5.57 5.73 0.11
N TYR A 73 4.58 5.64 -0.78
CA TYR A 73 4.22 4.42 -1.50
C TYR A 73 4.39 4.63 -3.00
N PHE A 74 4.83 3.57 -3.67
CA PHE A 74 5.14 3.56 -5.09
C PHE A 74 4.48 2.37 -5.80
N ASN A 75 4.29 2.51 -7.11
CA ASN A 75 3.82 1.44 -7.98
C ASN A 75 4.99 0.63 -8.61
N LEU A 76 4.68 -0.31 -9.52
CA LEU A 76 5.69 -1.24 -10.07
C LEU A 76 6.76 -0.53 -10.91
N GLY A 77 6.47 0.66 -11.43
CA GLY A 77 7.40 1.45 -12.23
C GLY A 77 8.33 2.33 -11.40
N ASN A 78 8.44 2.11 -10.08
CA ASN A 78 9.04 3.04 -9.12
C ASN A 78 8.42 4.44 -9.15
N ALA A 79 7.21 4.60 -9.71
CA ALA A 79 6.54 5.88 -9.75
C ALA A 79 5.86 6.14 -8.41
N PHE A 80 6.06 7.35 -7.90
CA PHE A 80 5.36 7.85 -6.72
C PHE A 80 3.85 7.67 -6.88
N GLU A 81 3.18 7.17 -5.85
CA GLU A 81 1.73 6.94 -5.87
C GLU A 81 1.01 7.81 -4.84
N PHE A 82 1.36 7.69 -3.56
CA PHE A 82 0.81 8.57 -2.53
C PHE A 82 1.71 8.68 -1.29
N GLN A 83 1.43 9.70 -0.47
CA GLN A 83 2.00 9.87 0.86
C GLN A 83 0.93 9.80 1.94
N TYR A 84 1.22 9.07 3.00
CA TYR A 84 0.37 8.99 4.18
C TYR A 84 1.11 9.48 5.42
N ASN A 85 0.52 10.38 6.19
CA ASN A 85 1.07 10.79 7.46
C ASN A 85 0.38 10.00 8.59
N TYR A 86 1.14 9.15 9.27
CA TYR A 86 0.64 8.33 10.38
C TYR A 86 0.36 9.14 11.65
N ASP A 87 1.05 10.26 11.85
CA ASP A 87 0.82 11.14 13.02
C ASP A 87 -0.46 11.97 12.86
N LEU A 88 -0.84 12.26 11.61
CA LEU A 88 -2.06 13.01 11.28
C LEU A 88 -3.22 12.10 10.85
N ASP A 89 -2.98 10.80 10.71
CA ASP A 89 -3.92 9.83 10.13
C ASP A 89 -4.53 10.39 8.83
N SER A 90 -3.71 10.79 7.86
CA SER A 90 -4.23 11.46 6.65
C SER A 90 -3.35 11.27 5.43
N ILE A 91 -3.98 11.17 4.26
CA ILE A 91 -3.27 11.27 2.98
C ILE A 91 -2.80 12.71 2.80
N VAL A 92 -1.50 12.88 2.53
CA VAL A 92 -0.86 14.18 2.32
C VAL A 92 -0.78 14.51 0.83
N ARG A 93 -0.55 13.49 0.00
CA ARG A 93 -0.35 13.68 -1.43
C ARG A 93 -0.76 12.43 -2.20
N ILE A 94 -1.38 12.60 -3.37
CA ILE A 94 -1.66 11.54 -4.34
C ILE A 94 -1.12 11.96 -5.71
N ALA A 95 -0.46 11.05 -6.42
CA ALA A 95 0.05 11.29 -7.77
C ALA A 95 -1.10 11.66 -8.72
N GLY A 96 -0.90 12.70 -9.55
CA GLY A 96 -1.91 13.17 -10.49
C GLY A 96 -3.11 13.91 -9.86
N HIS A 97 -3.21 14.01 -8.54
CA HIS A 97 -4.29 14.75 -7.89
C HIS A 97 -3.99 16.24 -7.85
N GLU A 98 -4.85 17.08 -8.44
CA GLU A 98 -4.59 18.52 -8.56
C GLU A 98 -4.63 19.25 -7.19
N ARG A 99 -5.69 19.00 -6.41
CA ARG A 99 -5.92 19.70 -5.13
C ARG A 99 -5.40 18.90 -3.94
N GLN A 100 -4.09 18.88 -3.73
CA GLN A 100 -3.48 18.14 -2.62
C GLN A 100 -3.96 18.62 -1.23
N SER A 101 -4.29 19.91 -1.09
CA SER A 101 -4.74 20.50 0.19
C SER A 101 -6.08 19.95 0.69
N VAL A 102 -6.94 19.42 -0.19
CA VAL A 102 -8.23 18.86 0.22
C VAL A 102 -8.11 17.45 0.78
N LEU A 103 -7.01 16.74 0.54
CA LEU A 103 -6.84 15.32 0.89
C LEU A 103 -6.94 15.01 2.39
N ARG A 104 -6.75 16.02 3.24
CA ARG A 104 -6.99 15.88 4.68
C ARG A 104 -8.47 15.76 5.03
N PHE A 105 -9.36 16.34 4.22
CA PHE A 105 -10.80 16.42 4.43
C PHE A 105 -11.58 15.48 3.50
N GLU A 106 -11.05 15.25 2.30
CA GLU A 106 -11.68 14.48 1.24
C GLU A 106 -10.63 13.64 0.52
N SER A 107 -10.71 12.31 0.63
CA SER A 107 -9.70 11.42 0.07
C SER A 107 -10.30 10.09 -0.37
N PRO A 108 -9.76 9.43 -1.41
CA PRO A 108 -10.27 8.15 -1.88
C PRO A 108 -9.98 7.02 -0.91
N CYS A 109 -10.64 5.88 -1.12
CA CYS A 109 -10.28 4.62 -0.49
C CYS A 109 -9.02 4.04 -1.15
N LEU A 110 -8.01 3.72 -0.36
CA LEU A 110 -6.74 3.12 -0.81
C LEU A 110 -6.34 1.94 0.07
N PHE A 111 -5.43 1.10 -0.39
CA PHE A 111 -4.73 0.18 0.51
C PHE A 111 -3.73 0.96 1.38
N LEU A 112 -3.58 0.65 2.68
CA LEU A 112 -2.58 1.29 3.55
C LEU A 112 -1.19 0.69 3.31
N GLY A 113 -0.68 0.90 2.10
CA GLY A 113 0.49 0.26 1.52
C GLY A 113 0.57 0.52 0.03
N SER A 114 1.55 -0.09 -0.66
CA SER A 114 1.52 -0.14 -2.12
C SER A 114 0.38 -1.06 -2.59
N PRO A 115 -0.51 -0.62 -3.51
CA PRO A 115 -1.62 -1.43 -4.01
C PRO A 115 -1.16 -2.67 -4.80
N LEU A 116 0.12 -2.75 -5.14
CA LEU A 116 0.74 -3.97 -5.68
C LEU A 116 0.69 -5.14 -4.72
N VAL A 117 0.77 -4.89 -3.42
CA VAL A 117 0.83 -5.94 -2.39
C VAL A 117 -0.42 -6.83 -2.46
N PRO A 118 -1.65 -6.30 -2.36
CA PRO A 118 -2.85 -7.12 -2.50
C PRO A 118 -3.04 -7.67 -3.92
N TYR A 119 -2.64 -6.93 -4.96
CA TYR A 119 -2.73 -7.40 -6.35
C TYR A 119 -1.87 -8.64 -6.61
N VAL A 120 -0.58 -8.57 -6.30
CA VAL A 120 0.36 -9.69 -6.46
C VAL A 120 -0.01 -10.86 -5.55
N PHE A 121 -0.52 -10.59 -4.36
CA PHE A 121 -1.03 -11.64 -3.47
C PHE A 121 -2.15 -12.43 -4.15
N LEU A 122 -3.13 -11.75 -4.76
CA LEU A 122 -4.19 -12.43 -5.51
C LEU A 122 -3.62 -13.20 -6.70
N LEU A 123 -2.74 -12.61 -7.50
CA LEU A 123 -2.16 -13.31 -8.65
C LEU A 123 -1.48 -14.63 -8.26
N ASN A 124 -0.74 -14.63 -7.15
CA ASN A 124 -0.05 -15.82 -6.66
C ASN A 124 -1.01 -16.88 -6.06
N LYS A 125 -2.21 -16.49 -5.64
CA LYS A 125 -3.19 -17.37 -5.00
C LYS A 125 -4.25 -17.91 -5.95
N VAL A 126 -4.67 -17.11 -6.92
CA VAL A 126 -5.75 -17.46 -7.85
C VAL A 126 -5.28 -18.50 -8.86
N GLY A 127 -4.10 -18.29 -9.49
CA GLY A 127 -3.67 -19.09 -10.63
C GLY A 127 -4.66 -19.06 -11.79
N TYR A 128 -4.42 -19.80 -12.88
CA TYR A 128 -5.43 -19.97 -13.93
C TYR A 128 -6.31 -21.18 -13.57
N PRO A 129 -7.64 -21.04 -13.38
CA PRO A 129 -8.51 -22.18 -13.08
C PRO A 129 -8.50 -23.21 -14.22
N LEU A 130 -8.31 -24.49 -13.90
CA LEU A 130 -8.19 -25.55 -14.93
C LEU A 130 -9.42 -25.61 -15.83
N ASP A 131 -10.63 -25.61 -15.25
CA ASP A 131 -11.89 -25.63 -16.03
C ASP A 131 -11.97 -24.43 -17.00
N ALA A 132 -11.55 -23.24 -16.56
CA ALA A 132 -11.52 -22.06 -17.42
C ALA A 132 -10.47 -22.19 -18.53
N PHE A 133 -9.32 -22.81 -18.22
CA PHE A 133 -8.26 -23.05 -19.19
C PHE A 133 -8.70 -24.06 -20.26
N GLU A 134 -9.30 -25.18 -19.85
CA GLU A 134 -9.81 -26.22 -20.75
C GLU A 134 -10.95 -25.72 -21.65
N GLU A 135 -11.81 -24.83 -21.11
CA GLU A 135 -12.90 -24.20 -21.86
C GLU A 135 -12.46 -22.95 -22.66
N GLY A 136 -11.18 -22.57 -22.62
CA GLY A 136 -10.66 -21.40 -23.35
C GLY A 136 -11.22 -20.06 -22.86
N ILE A 137 -11.63 -19.97 -21.59
CA ILE A 137 -12.29 -18.80 -21.00
C ILE A 137 -11.25 -17.79 -20.49
N SER A 138 -11.06 -16.70 -21.22
CA SER A 138 -10.27 -15.54 -20.82
C SER A 138 -11.15 -14.36 -20.37
N GLY A 139 -10.53 -13.36 -19.74
CA GLY A 139 -11.23 -12.11 -19.40
C GLY A 139 -10.68 -11.43 -18.15
N LYS A 140 -11.52 -10.62 -17.52
CA LYS A 140 -11.19 -9.93 -16.27
C LYS A 140 -12.25 -10.15 -15.20
N VAL A 141 -11.82 -10.15 -13.95
CA VAL A 141 -12.67 -10.20 -12.78
C VAL A 141 -12.40 -8.95 -11.93
N ASP A 142 -13.45 -8.17 -11.68
CA ASP A 142 -13.41 -7.05 -10.75
C ASP A 142 -13.82 -7.53 -9.36
N LEU A 143 -12.87 -7.56 -8.43
CA LEU A 143 -13.09 -7.79 -7.00
C LEU A 143 -13.37 -6.46 -6.30
N TYR A 144 -14.44 -6.42 -5.50
CA TYR A 144 -14.83 -5.29 -4.68
C TYR A 144 -14.75 -5.67 -3.20
N LEU A 145 -14.08 -4.83 -2.43
CA LEU A 145 -13.93 -4.95 -0.98
C LEU A 145 -14.66 -3.78 -0.33
N VAL A 146 -15.62 -4.06 0.54
CA VAL A 146 -16.25 -3.05 1.39
C VAL A 146 -15.38 -2.85 2.62
N ILE A 147 -14.89 -1.63 2.80
CA ILE A 147 -13.94 -1.23 3.83
C ILE A 147 -14.68 -0.41 4.88
N SER A 148 -14.62 -0.84 6.14
CA SER A 148 -15.17 -0.11 7.28
C SER A 148 -14.40 1.20 7.55
N PRO A 149 -14.97 2.15 8.32
CA PRO A 149 -14.25 3.35 8.76
C PRO A 149 -12.93 3.08 9.52
N ASP A 150 -12.74 1.87 10.05
CA ASP A 150 -11.52 1.43 10.74
C ASP A 150 -10.49 0.79 9.80
N GLY A 151 -10.80 0.69 8.50
CA GLY A 151 -9.89 0.17 7.49
C GLY A 151 -9.91 -1.35 7.35
N GLU A 152 -10.95 -2.02 7.85
CA GLU A 152 -11.11 -3.47 7.80
C GLU A 152 -12.05 -3.88 6.67
N ILE A 153 -11.88 -5.08 6.14
CA ILE A 153 -12.77 -5.60 5.11
C ILE A 153 -13.97 -6.25 5.77
N VAL A 154 -15.16 -5.67 5.58
CA VAL A 154 -16.41 -6.19 6.16
C VAL A 154 -17.22 -7.02 5.17
N HIS A 155 -17.06 -6.78 3.87
CA HIS A 155 -17.75 -7.54 2.83
C HIS A 155 -16.91 -7.61 1.55
N ARG A 156 -17.11 -8.68 0.76
CA ARG A 156 -16.35 -8.96 -0.46
C ARG A 156 -17.29 -9.52 -1.51
N TYR A 157 -17.22 -8.99 -2.72
CA TYR A 157 -18.00 -9.49 -3.83
C TYR A 157 -17.25 -9.25 -5.14
N VAL A 158 -17.68 -9.92 -6.19
CA VAL A 158 -17.15 -9.74 -7.54
C VAL A 158 -18.22 -9.11 -8.41
N GLY A 159 -17.81 -8.28 -9.37
CA GLY A 159 -18.73 -7.75 -10.37
C GLY A 159 -19.34 -8.86 -11.22
N SER A 160 -20.49 -8.59 -11.83
CA SER A 160 -21.11 -9.51 -12.79
C SER A 160 -20.14 -9.83 -13.91
N SER A 161 -19.72 -11.08 -13.99
CA SER A 161 -18.92 -11.66 -15.07
C SER A 161 -19.56 -13.00 -15.42
N ASP A 162 -19.64 -13.31 -16.71
CA ASP A 162 -20.24 -14.55 -17.22
C ASP A 162 -19.39 -15.80 -16.89
N HIS A 163 -18.23 -15.63 -16.25
CA HIS A 163 -17.24 -16.68 -16.04
C HIS A 163 -17.18 -17.12 -14.56
N ARG A 164 -18.04 -18.08 -14.19
CA ARG A 164 -18.14 -18.62 -12.81
C ARG A 164 -16.80 -19.15 -12.27
N PHE A 165 -15.98 -19.74 -13.14
CA PHE A 165 -14.71 -20.34 -12.75
C PHE A 165 -13.68 -19.27 -12.34
N LEU A 166 -13.59 -18.19 -13.11
CA LEU A 166 -12.70 -17.06 -12.80
C LEU A 166 -13.16 -16.32 -11.54
N THR A 167 -14.45 -16.02 -11.45
CA THR A 167 -15.03 -15.28 -10.32
C THR A 167 -14.91 -16.03 -8.99
N SER A 168 -15.19 -17.34 -8.98
CA SER A 168 -15.06 -18.18 -7.78
C SER A 168 -13.61 -18.28 -7.30
N ALA A 169 -12.64 -18.39 -8.21
CA ALA A 169 -11.22 -18.46 -7.89
C ALA A 169 -10.73 -17.15 -7.23
N VAL A 170 -11.09 -15.99 -7.80
CA VAL A 170 -10.74 -14.68 -7.22
C VAL A 170 -11.36 -14.48 -5.84
N LEU A 171 -12.65 -14.82 -5.68
CA LEU A 171 -13.32 -14.67 -4.40
C LEU A 171 -12.68 -15.58 -3.33
N LYS A 172 -12.34 -16.83 -3.67
CA LYS A 172 -11.64 -17.76 -2.78
C LYS A 172 -10.28 -17.18 -2.33
N ALA A 173 -9.45 -16.74 -3.26
CA ALA A 173 -8.14 -16.17 -2.95
C ALA A 173 -8.25 -14.92 -2.08
N SER A 174 -9.25 -14.07 -2.30
CA SER A 174 -9.45 -12.85 -1.50
C SER A 174 -9.75 -13.11 -0.03
N ARG A 175 -10.24 -14.30 0.32
CA ARG A 175 -10.51 -14.71 1.72
C ARG A 175 -9.22 -15.03 2.48
N GLU A 176 -8.10 -15.19 1.77
CA GLU A 176 -6.79 -15.46 2.37
C GLU A 176 -5.98 -14.19 2.63
N PHE A 177 -6.54 -12.99 2.40
CA PHE A 177 -5.83 -11.76 2.77
C PHE A 177 -5.49 -11.77 4.27
N PRO A 178 -4.26 -11.36 4.64
CA PRO A 178 -3.86 -11.31 6.05
C PRO A 178 -4.75 -10.36 6.88
N ASP A 179 -5.12 -10.79 8.08
CA ASP A 179 -6.01 -10.03 8.97
C ASP A 179 -5.36 -8.73 9.48
N GLU A 180 -4.03 -8.63 9.45
CA GLU A 180 -3.30 -7.42 9.83
C GLU A 180 -3.29 -6.34 8.74
N TRP A 181 -3.71 -6.67 7.51
CA TRP A 181 -3.80 -5.69 6.44
C TRP A 181 -4.90 -4.67 6.72
N ARG A 182 -4.62 -3.42 6.37
CA ARG A 182 -5.54 -2.31 6.54
C ARG A 182 -5.65 -1.51 5.26
N TRP A 183 -6.83 -0.94 5.07
CA TRP A 183 -7.13 0.01 4.01
C TRP A 183 -7.30 1.40 4.63
N ILE A 184 -7.03 2.42 3.83
CA ILE A 184 -7.45 3.79 4.10
C ILE A 184 -8.87 3.90 3.55
N PRO A 185 -9.90 4.06 4.39
CA PRO A 185 -11.26 4.28 3.91
C PRO A 185 -11.36 5.65 3.23
N GLU A 186 -12.39 5.81 2.40
CA GLU A 186 -12.73 7.12 1.86
C GLU A 186 -12.95 8.11 3.01
N ARG A 187 -12.44 9.33 2.83
CA ARG A 187 -12.72 10.44 3.72
C ARG A 187 -13.66 11.41 3.05
N ARG A 188 -14.72 11.80 3.75
CA ARG A 188 -15.65 12.86 3.35
C ARG A 188 -15.84 13.82 4.51
N GLN A 189 -15.67 15.12 4.27
CA GLN A 189 -15.83 16.16 5.30
C GLN A 189 -15.07 15.82 6.60
N ASN A 190 -13.82 15.37 6.48
CA ASN A 190 -12.95 14.98 7.58
C ASN A 190 -13.38 13.74 8.39
N ARG A 191 -14.31 12.92 7.86
CA ARG A 191 -14.74 11.67 8.48
C ARG A 191 -14.43 10.49 7.56
N LYS A 192 -13.84 9.44 8.12
CA LYS A 192 -13.69 8.14 7.43
C LYS A 192 -15.08 7.53 7.30
N VAL A 193 -15.44 7.09 6.11
CA VAL A 193 -16.74 6.47 5.80
C VAL A 193 -16.52 5.09 5.20
N GLU A 194 -17.54 4.24 5.33
CA GLU A 194 -17.54 2.96 4.61
C GLU A 194 -17.38 3.22 3.11
N SER A 195 -16.50 2.46 2.47
CA SER A 195 -16.09 2.71 1.11
C SER A 195 -15.67 1.44 0.39
N THR A 196 -15.66 1.48 -0.94
CA THR A 196 -15.34 0.30 -1.75
C THR A 196 -13.96 0.43 -2.38
N TYR A 197 -13.12 -0.58 -2.18
CA TYR A 197 -11.84 -0.73 -2.85
C TYR A 197 -11.95 -1.79 -3.95
N LYS A 198 -11.48 -1.47 -5.16
CA LYS A 198 -11.56 -2.34 -6.34
C LYS A 198 -10.19 -2.89 -6.72
N ILE A 199 -10.12 -4.19 -7.01
CA ILE A 199 -8.95 -4.84 -7.62
C ILE A 199 -9.43 -5.57 -8.88
N THR A 200 -8.79 -5.34 -10.02
CA THR A 200 -9.08 -6.06 -11.27
C THR A 200 -8.01 -7.11 -11.52
N ILE A 201 -8.42 -8.37 -11.71
CA ILE A 201 -7.55 -9.50 -12.07
C ILE A 201 -7.82 -9.85 -13.53
N PHE A 202 -6.77 -9.96 -14.34
CA PHE A 202 -6.84 -10.35 -15.75
C PHE A 202 -6.39 -11.81 -15.91
N PHE A 203 -7.10 -12.55 -16.77
CA PHE A 203 -6.83 -13.93 -17.12
C PHE A 203 -6.64 -14.02 -18.63
N ASP A 204 -5.38 -14.24 -19.03
CA ASP A 204 -4.98 -14.31 -20.43
C ASP A 204 -4.43 -15.71 -20.75
N LEU A 205 -4.92 -16.32 -21.83
CA LEU A 205 -4.41 -17.57 -22.41
C LEU A 205 -3.28 -17.20 -23.36
N HIS A 206 -2.12 -16.83 -22.83
CA HIS A 206 -0.92 -16.63 -23.65
C HIS A 206 -0.11 -17.92 -23.73
#